data_AF-A0A395V0C6-F1
#
_entry.id   AF-A0A395V0C6-F1
#
_cell.length_a   1.000
_cell.length_b   1.000
_cell.length_c   1.000
_cell.angle_alpha   90.00
_cell.angle_beta   90.00
_cell.angle_gamma   90.00
#
_symmetry.space_group_name_H-M   'P 1'
#
loop_
_entity.id
_entity.type
_entity.pdbx_description
1 polymer ?
#
loop_
_entity_poly.entity_id
_entity_poly.type
_entity_poly.pdbx_seq_one_letter_code
_entity_poly.pdbx_strand_id
1 'polypeptide(L)'
;MIIWLKLRKTAAIALCELLAIVTIFTGCASTDLSGTEGAGQTAGAVVACEDSSGALGSKDTADAGKPQDELVNNNSYVSLDAIPAYDGKAYVAVNNNEPFFTDSDMTTTAFENYSDLDSLGRCGVAYANICKEIMPTEKRGKIGMIKPSGWHTVKYDVIKDRYLYNRCHLIGYQLAGENANPKNLITGTRYLNVEGMLPFENLVADYVNNTGNHVLYRVTPMFSGSNLVANGVLIEAKSVEDNGGGILFNVYCYNVQPGVGINYENGDSWLDGTVPQEQSAQTGAAQNGGSQSSDGSQAGASAGDTGSSGSITGSAASGSDTSPAENSVSDSSNSKTMVHITATGKKYHRAGCRTLKKSDTEVTLDEAKSMGLSPCGICNPPQ
;
A
#
# COMPACT_ATOMS: atom_id res chain seq x y z
N MET A 1 32.29 -13.70 23.82
CA MET A 1 32.84 -12.50 23.15
C MET A 1 31.81 -11.36 22.98
N ILE A 2 30.83 -11.18 23.90
CA ILE A 2 29.66 -10.31 23.66
C ILE A 2 29.67 -9.01 24.50
N ILE A 3 30.26 -9.03 25.70
CA ILE A 3 30.33 -7.86 26.60
C ILE A 3 31.19 -6.73 25.99
N TRP A 4 32.28 -7.09 25.32
CA TRP A 4 33.24 -6.14 24.73
C TRP A 4 32.64 -5.23 23.64
N LEU A 5 31.59 -5.69 22.94
CA LEU A 5 30.93 -4.90 21.90
C LEU A 5 29.98 -3.83 22.48
N LYS A 6 29.40 -4.08 23.67
CA LYS A 6 28.50 -3.10 24.32
C LYS A 6 29.24 -1.89 24.89
N LEU A 7 30.48 -2.06 25.42
CA LEU A 7 31.26 -0.92 25.93
C LEU A 7 31.73 0.05 24.83
N ARG A 8 31.91 -0.41 23.58
CA ARG A 8 32.35 0.48 22.48
C ARG A 8 31.26 1.46 22.00
N LYS A 9 29.97 1.13 22.15
CA LYS A 9 28.87 2.01 21.68
C LYS A 9 28.59 3.19 22.62
N THR A 10 28.85 3.08 23.92
CA THR A 10 28.67 4.18 24.88
C THR A 10 29.85 5.15 24.95
N ALA A 11 31.08 4.68 24.69
CA ALA A 11 32.28 5.52 24.76
C ALA A 11 32.40 6.53 23.60
N ALA A 12 31.81 6.26 22.43
CA ALA A 12 31.94 7.09 21.24
C ALA A 12 31.10 8.38 21.24
N ILE A 13 30.03 8.43 22.05
CA ILE A 13 29.06 9.55 22.04
C ILE A 13 29.47 10.69 22.98
N ALA A 14 30.28 10.41 24.01
CA ALA A 14 30.69 11.37 25.02
C ALA A 14 31.95 12.21 24.66
N LEU A 15 32.41 12.16 23.40
CA LEU A 15 33.72 12.70 22.98
C LEU A 15 33.66 13.69 21.80
N CYS A 16 32.46 14.12 21.38
CA CYS A 16 32.26 15.10 20.30
C CYS A 16 31.77 16.49 20.76
N GLU A 17 31.37 16.68 22.03
CA GLU A 17 30.83 17.96 22.53
C GLU A 17 31.84 18.78 23.36
N LEU A 18 33.15 18.63 23.14
CA LEU A 18 34.17 19.27 24.00
C LEU A 18 35.41 19.78 23.25
N LEU A 19 35.23 20.43 22.08
CA LEU A 19 36.35 21.05 21.34
C LEU A 19 35.94 22.16 20.34
N ALA A 20 35.32 23.27 20.80
CA ALA A 20 34.97 24.41 19.93
C ALA A 20 34.80 25.80 20.60
N ILE A 21 35.55 26.15 21.65
CA ILE A 21 35.50 27.51 22.27
C ILE A 21 36.92 27.95 22.73
N VAL A 22 37.23 29.27 22.65
CA VAL A 22 38.46 29.96 23.17
C VAL A 22 39.75 29.68 22.33
N THR A 23 40.62 30.61 21.87
CA THR A 23 40.82 32.10 21.91
C THR A 23 41.56 32.54 20.62
N ILE A 24 41.25 33.67 19.95
CA ILE A 24 41.69 35.10 20.13
C ILE A 24 43.18 35.44 19.87
N PHE A 25 43.41 36.26 18.83
CA PHE A 25 44.37 37.38 18.65
C PHE A 25 43.76 38.26 17.50
N THR A 26 43.62 39.60 17.47
CA THR A 26 44.29 40.79 18.06
C THR A 26 45.62 41.15 17.39
N GLY A 27 45.79 42.30 16.69
CA GLY A 27 44.85 43.36 16.26
C GLY A 27 45.54 44.64 15.68
N CYS A 28 44.72 45.63 15.28
CA CYS A 28 44.98 47.10 15.17
C CYS A 28 45.95 47.73 14.11
N ALA A 29 45.38 48.51 13.16
CA ALA A 29 45.75 49.88 12.67
C ALA A 29 44.95 50.18 11.35
N SER A 30 44.24 51.30 11.07
CA SER A 30 44.50 52.76 11.22
C SER A 30 45.56 53.25 10.21
N THR A 31 45.41 54.29 9.36
CA THR A 31 44.49 55.46 9.20
C THR A 31 44.41 55.90 7.69
N ASP A 32 43.66 56.89 7.15
CA ASP A 32 42.31 57.49 7.32
C ASP A 32 41.99 58.46 6.13
N LEU A 33 40.72 58.93 5.97
CA LEU A 33 40.25 60.15 5.23
C LEU A 33 40.37 60.18 3.67
N SER A 34 39.63 61.00 2.87
CA SER A 34 38.51 61.95 3.07
C SER A 34 37.77 62.37 1.77
N GLY A 35 36.46 62.67 1.87
CA GLY A 35 35.72 63.67 1.06
C GLY A 35 35.19 63.27 -0.34
N THR A 36 34.26 64.01 -0.98
CA THR A 36 33.28 65.03 -0.51
C THR A 36 32.28 65.36 -1.63
N GLU A 37 30.97 65.44 -1.33
CA GLU A 37 29.91 66.19 -2.06
C GLU A 37 29.65 65.84 -3.56
N GLY A 38 28.54 66.21 -4.21
CA GLY A 38 27.26 66.78 -3.75
C GLY A 38 26.45 67.43 -4.89
N ALA A 39 25.16 67.06 -5.03
CA ALA A 39 24.19 67.54 -6.05
C ALA A 39 24.53 67.23 -7.54
N GLY A 40 23.57 67.24 -8.48
CA GLY A 40 22.10 67.24 -8.34
C GLY A 40 21.33 67.85 -9.53
N GLN A 41 20.22 67.22 -9.95
CA GLN A 41 19.30 67.64 -11.03
C GLN A 41 19.90 67.50 -12.47
N THR A 42 19.16 67.43 -13.59
CA THR A 42 17.72 67.71 -13.88
C THR A 42 17.09 66.69 -14.86
N ALA A 43 15.74 66.66 -14.89
CA ALA A 43 14.84 66.32 -16.01
C ALA A 43 14.88 64.93 -16.69
N GLY A 44 13.70 64.53 -17.21
CA GLY A 44 13.53 63.36 -18.07
C GLY A 44 12.26 63.46 -18.94
N ALA A 45 12.26 62.77 -20.09
CA ALA A 45 11.14 62.60 -21.02
C ALA A 45 11.42 61.34 -21.86
N VAL A 46 10.71 60.22 -21.70
CA VAL A 46 9.38 59.79 -22.23
C VAL A 46 9.31 59.44 -23.73
N VAL A 47 8.59 58.32 -23.98
CA VAL A 47 8.01 57.77 -25.23
C VAL A 47 8.93 57.30 -26.37
N ALA A 48 8.37 56.40 -27.17
CA ALA A 48 9.02 55.61 -28.22
C ALA A 48 8.16 55.60 -29.51
N CYS A 49 8.68 55.03 -30.60
CA CYS A 49 7.90 54.55 -31.74
C CYS A 49 8.67 53.47 -32.54
N GLU A 50 7.93 52.65 -33.30
CA GLU A 50 8.44 51.64 -34.25
C GLU A 50 8.87 52.34 -35.59
N ASP A 51 9.27 51.71 -36.70
CA ASP A 51 9.17 50.33 -37.20
C ASP A 51 10.21 50.05 -38.33
N SER A 52 10.32 48.78 -38.73
CA SER A 52 10.15 48.32 -40.14
C SER A 52 11.29 47.64 -40.90
N SER A 53 10.95 46.42 -41.35
CA SER A 53 11.28 45.76 -42.63
C SER A 53 12.62 45.03 -42.81
N GLY A 54 12.54 43.78 -43.32
CA GLY A 54 13.70 42.90 -43.57
C GLY A 54 13.36 41.43 -43.87
N ALA A 55 12.42 41.17 -44.78
CA ALA A 55 11.99 39.82 -45.20
C ALA A 55 12.95 39.20 -46.26
N LEU A 56 12.91 37.93 -46.70
CA LEU A 56 12.08 36.73 -46.47
C LEU A 56 12.83 35.50 -47.05
N GLY A 57 12.52 34.24 -46.68
CA GLY A 57 13.11 33.07 -47.35
C GLY A 57 12.60 31.68 -46.89
N SER A 58 11.64 31.11 -47.61
CA SER A 58 11.15 29.72 -47.46
C SER A 58 12.08 28.72 -48.21
N LYS A 59 11.92 27.38 -48.21
CA LYS A 59 10.71 26.55 -48.04
C LYS A 59 11.05 25.08 -47.70
N ASP A 60 10.02 24.32 -47.31
CA ASP A 60 10.05 22.94 -46.84
C ASP A 60 10.37 21.88 -47.92
N THR A 61 10.87 20.72 -47.49
CA THR A 61 10.47 19.42 -48.06
C THR A 61 10.56 18.35 -46.96
N ALA A 62 9.61 17.41 -46.93
CA ALA A 62 9.54 16.36 -45.90
C ALA A 62 10.20 15.05 -46.36
N ASP A 63 10.65 14.25 -45.38
CA ASP A 63 10.90 12.81 -45.53
C ASP A 63 10.35 12.09 -44.28
N ALA A 64 10.01 10.81 -44.42
CA ALA A 64 9.21 10.08 -43.44
C ALA A 64 9.85 8.74 -43.03
N GLY A 65 10.16 8.60 -41.73
CA GLY A 65 10.48 7.30 -41.16
C GLY A 65 11.25 7.31 -39.83
N LYS A 66 10.54 7.09 -38.72
CA LYS A 66 11.09 6.44 -37.53
C LYS A 66 9.97 5.80 -36.67
N PRO A 67 10.15 4.57 -36.16
CA PRO A 67 9.20 3.94 -35.25
C PRO A 67 9.44 4.35 -33.79
N GLN A 68 8.52 3.87 -32.93
CA GLN A 68 8.49 3.90 -31.47
C GLN A 68 9.86 3.93 -30.76
N ASP A 69 10.10 4.95 -29.92
CA ASP A 69 10.19 4.79 -28.46
C ASP A 69 10.35 6.16 -27.76
N GLU A 70 9.31 6.65 -27.07
CA GLU A 70 9.36 7.82 -26.18
C GLU A 70 8.43 7.68 -24.96
N LEU A 71 8.70 6.69 -24.11
CA LEU A 71 8.29 6.71 -22.68
C LEU A 71 9.36 6.10 -21.74
N VAL A 72 10.64 6.18 -22.12
CA VAL A 72 11.76 5.83 -21.22
C VAL A 72 12.14 7.06 -20.40
N ASN A 73 11.32 7.40 -19.41
CA ASN A 73 11.61 8.51 -18.50
C ASN A 73 12.69 8.08 -17.50
N ASN A 74 13.88 8.69 -17.56
CA ASN A 74 15.07 8.32 -16.77
C ASN A 74 14.97 8.76 -15.28
N ASN A 75 13.79 8.59 -14.68
CA ASN A 75 13.45 9.15 -13.38
C ASN A 75 13.26 8.02 -12.36
N SER A 76 14.08 8.01 -11.30
CA SER A 76 14.06 7.01 -10.23
C SER A 76 12.87 7.13 -9.25
N TYR A 77 11.74 7.66 -9.74
CA TYR A 77 10.54 7.97 -8.98
C TYR A 77 9.33 8.18 -9.90
N VAL A 78 8.15 7.73 -9.47
CA VAL A 78 6.85 7.92 -10.16
C VAL A 78 6.08 9.05 -9.48
N SER A 79 5.65 10.08 -10.24
CA SER A 79 4.71 11.08 -9.71
C SER A 79 3.33 10.46 -9.49
N LEU A 80 2.59 10.98 -8.50
CA LEU A 80 1.20 10.59 -8.27
C LEU A 80 0.31 10.82 -9.51
N ASP A 81 0.60 11.84 -10.32
CA ASP A 81 -0.14 12.18 -11.55
C ASP A 81 0.04 11.14 -12.68
N ALA A 82 1.08 10.29 -12.58
CA ALA A 82 1.33 9.19 -13.52
C ALA A 82 0.65 7.88 -13.08
N ILE A 83 0.00 7.85 -11.92
CA ILE A 83 -0.79 6.70 -11.45
C ILE A 83 -2.18 6.75 -12.11
N PRO A 84 -2.63 5.68 -12.79
CA PRO A 84 -3.99 5.59 -13.31
C PRO A 84 -5.06 5.83 -12.23
N ALA A 85 -6.19 6.43 -12.60
CA ALA A 85 -7.33 6.55 -11.71
C ALA A 85 -7.82 5.16 -11.24
N TYR A 86 -8.31 5.07 -10.00
CA TYR A 86 -8.84 3.83 -9.44
C TYR A 86 -10.03 3.32 -10.26
N ASP A 87 -9.92 2.10 -10.79
CA ASP A 87 -10.89 1.46 -11.70
C ASP A 87 -11.69 0.32 -11.05
N GLY A 88 -11.54 0.15 -9.73
CA GLY A 88 -12.05 -1.00 -8.97
C GLY A 88 -10.94 -1.88 -8.39
N LYS A 89 -9.77 -1.98 -9.03
CA LYS A 89 -8.66 -2.85 -8.57
C LYS A 89 -7.90 -2.27 -7.38
N ALA A 90 -7.60 -3.10 -6.38
CA ALA A 90 -6.88 -2.67 -5.16
C ALA A 90 -5.46 -2.14 -5.42
N TYR A 91 -4.85 -2.54 -6.54
CA TYR A 91 -3.54 -2.10 -6.98
C TYR A 91 -3.47 -1.99 -8.52
N VAL A 92 -2.43 -1.32 -9.01
CA VAL A 92 -2.02 -1.30 -10.42
C VAL A 92 -0.51 -1.47 -10.53
N ALA A 93 -0.02 -2.18 -11.55
CA ALA A 93 1.41 -2.25 -11.84
C ALA A 93 1.90 -0.94 -12.47
N VAL A 94 3.08 -0.47 -12.07
CA VAL A 94 3.72 0.75 -12.60
C VAL A 94 5.12 0.44 -13.10
N ASN A 95 5.68 1.29 -13.96
CA ASN A 95 7.01 1.09 -14.56
C ASN A 95 7.20 -0.32 -15.16
N ASN A 96 6.21 -0.82 -15.91
CA ASN A 96 6.18 -2.19 -16.47
C ASN A 96 6.33 -3.32 -15.42
N ASN A 97 6.01 -3.04 -14.16
CA ASN A 97 6.23 -3.89 -12.98
C ASN A 97 7.72 -4.07 -12.59
N GLU A 98 8.61 -3.18 -13.05
CA GLU A 98 10.04 -3.21 -12.72
C GLU A 98 10.40 -2.16 -11.64
N PRO A 99 11.04 -2.55 -10.52
CA PRO A 99 11.49 -1.62 -9.47
C PRO A 99 12.53 -0.58 -9.93
N PHE A 100 12.59 0.56 -9.25
CA PHE A 100 13.67 1.55 -9.38
C PHE A 100 14.88 1.21 -8.49
N PHE A 101 15.23 -0.08 -8.36
CA PHE A 101 16.44 -0.52 -7.67
C PHE A 101 17.62 -0.56 -8.65
N THR A 102 18.73 0.06 -8.25
CA THR A 102 19.98 0.09 -9.00
C THR A 102 20.86 -1.11 -8.64
N ASP A 103 21.89 -1.39 -9.44
CA ASP A 103 22.90 -2.41 -9.05
C ASP A 103 23.64 -2.03 -7.76
N SER A 104 23.71 -0.75 -7.40
CA SER A 104 24.24 -0.25 -6.12
C SER A 104 23.31 -0.47 -4.92
N ASP A 105 22.02 -0.78 -5.13
CA ASP A 105 21.11 -1.22 -4.05
C ASP A 105 21.31 -2.70 -3.71
N MET A 106 21.78 -3.52 -4.66
CA MET A 106 21.85 -4.98 -4.55
C MET A 106 22.83 -5.44 -3.46
N THR A 107 22.30 -5.94 -2.35
CA THR A 107 23.09 -6.39 -1.19
C THR A 107 22.44 -7.57 -0.48
N THR A 108 23.24 -8.45 0.11
CA THR A 108 22.79 -9.51 1.06
C THR A 108 23.06 -9.10 2.51
N THR A 109 23.16 -7.79 2.78
CA THR A 109 23.23 -7.25 4.15
C THR A 109 21.81 -7.01 4.64
N ALA A 110 21.41 -7.63 5.75
CA ALA A 110 20.14 -7.34 6.40
C ALA A 110 20.11 -5.89 6.90
N PHE A 111 19.05 -5.14 6.57
CA PHE A 111 18.84 -3.79 7.07
C PHE A 111 17.35 -3.42 7.09
N GLU A 112 17.02 -2.44 7.93
CA GLU A 112 15.75 -1.71 7.93
C GLU A 112 16.03 -0.22 8.06
N ASN A 113 15.42 0.60 7.22
CA ASN A 113 15.49 2.05 7.24
C ASN A 113 14.07 2.63 7.20
N TYR A 114 13.72 3.42 8.21
CA TYR A 114 12.45 4.14 8.28
C TYR A 114 12.73 5.63 8.33
N SER A 115 12.23 6.36 7.32
CA SER A 115 12.37 7.82 7.23
C SER A 115 11.85 8.51 8.50
N ASP A 116 12.43 9.65 8.85
CA ASP A 116 11.78 10.55 9.80
C ASP A 116 10.38 10.96 9.31
N LEU A 117 9.52 11.33 10.26
CA LEU A 117 8.23 11.93 9.91
C LEU A 117 8.47 13.32 9.33
N ASP A 118 7.68 13.70 8.33
CA ASP A 118 7.78 15.04 7.74
C ASP A 118 7.22 16.13 8.68
N SER A 119 7.27 17.39 8.23
CA SER A 119 6.76 18.54 9.00
C SER A 119 5.25 18.52 9.27
N LEU A 120 4.50 17.61 8.65
CA LEU A 120 3.08 17.36 8.88
C LEU A 120 2.83 16.07 9.69
N GLY A 121 3.88 15.43 10.19
CA GLY A 121 3.82 14.19 10.97
C GLY A 121 3.54 12.94 10.13
N ARG A 122 3.73 13.00 8.81
CA ARG A 122 3.45 11.91 7.86
C ARG A 122 4.66 10.98 7.75
N CYS A 123 4.44 9.68 7.58
CA CYS A 123 5.55 8.75 7.32
C CYS A 123 6.18 9.02 5.95
N GLY A 124 7.51 9.02 5.88
CA GLY A 124 8.24 8.94 4.62
C GLY A 124 8.43 7.51 4.14
N VAL A 125 9.47 7.28 3.32
CA VAL A 125 9.82 5.96 2.78
C VAL A 125 10.24 4.98 3.88
N ALA A 126 9.76 3.74 3.79
CA ALA A 126 10.32 2.60 4.49
C ALA A 126 11.08 1.72 3.50
N TYR A 127 12.31 1.32 3.81
CA TYR A 127 13.18 0.53 2.92
C TYR A 127 13.96 -0.50 3.73
N ALA A 128 13.83 -1.78 3.37
CA ALA A 128 14.52 -2.87 4.03
C ALA A 128 15.06 -3.90 3.02
N ASN A 129 15.95 -4.75 3.50
CA ASN A 129 16.38 -5.95 2.80
C ASN A 129 15.84 -7.17 3.58
N ILE A 130 14.67 -7.65 3.16
CA ILE A 130 13.89 -8.67 3.87
C ILE A 130 14.60 -10.01 3.76
N CYS A 131 14.94 -10.58 4.91
CA CYS A 131 15.52 -11.91 5.03
C CYS A 131 15.15 -12.54 6.39
N LYS A 132 15.56 -13.81 6.58
CA LYS A 132 15.31 -14.58 7.81
C LYS A 132 15.84 -13.94 9.09
N GLU A 133 16.81 -13.02 9.02
CA GLU A 133 17.42 -12.40 10.20
C GLU A 133 16.55 -11.30 10.84
N ILE A 134 15.72 -10.61 10.05
CA ILE A 134 14.81 -9.54 10.53
C ILE A 134 13.34 -9.97 10.62
N MET A 135 12.98 -11.15 10.09
CA MET A 135 11.65 -11.72 10.28
C MET A 135 11.30 -11.97 11.76
N PRO A 136 10.03 -11.83 12.17
CA PRO A 136 9.62 -11.92 13.58
C PRO A 136 9.85 -13.31 14.18
N THR A 137 10.52 -13.34 15.34
CA THR A 137 10.66 -14.54 16.19
C THR A 137 9.64 -14.59 17.34
N GLU A 138 8.90 -13.50 17.56
CA GLU A 138 7.86 -13.38 18.59
C GLU A 138 6.45 -13.21 17.98
N LYS A 139 5.44 -12.98 18.82
CA LYS A 139 4.06 -12.69 18.38
C LYS A 139 3.83 -11.18 18.30
N ARG A 140 3.14 -10.72 17.24
CA ARG A 140 2.77 -9.31 17.03
C ARG A 140 2.10 -8.73 18.27
N GLY A 141 2.60 -7.59 18.73
CA GLY A 141 2.12 -6.88 19.90
C GLY A 141 0.89 -6.01 19.61
N LYS A 142 0.48 -5.22 20.61
CA LYS A 142 -0.53 -4.17 20.41
C LYS A 142 0.13 -2.95 19.75
N ILE A 143 -0.60 -2.31 18.83
CA ILE A 143 -0.16 -1.09 18.12
C ILE A 143 -1.14 0.09 18.31
N GLY A 144 -2.21 -0.10 19.08
CA GLY A 144 -3.34 0.84 19.21
C GLY A 144 -3.01 2.21 19.79
N MET A 145 -1.85 2.37 20.43
CA MET A 145 -1.36 3.65 20.95
C MET A 145 -0.87 4.61 19.85
N ILE A 146 -0.42 4.08 18.71
CA ILE A 146 0.05 4.90 17.59
C ILE A 146 -1.16 5.57 16.92
N LYS A 147 -0.98 6.82 16.49
CA LYS A 147 -1.96 7.60 15.74
C LYS A 147 -1.21 8.32 14.62
N PRO A 148 -1.21 7.77 13.40
CA PRO A 148 -0.57 8.42 12.25
C PRO A 148 -1.21 9.76 11.88
N SER A 149 -0.63 10.45 10.90
CA SER A 149 -1.25 11.61 10.26
C SER A 149 -2.68 11.28 9.75
N GLY A 150 -3.62 12.21 9.97
CA GLY A 150 -5.04 12.03 9.63
C GLY A 150 -5.79 10.98 10.48
N TRP A 151 -5.16 10.38 11.50
CA TRP A 151 -5.77 9.27 12.23
C TRP A 151 -6.98 9.68 13.08
N HIS A 152 -8.13 9.08 12.78
CA HIS A 152 -9.25 8.95 13.71
C HIS A 152 -10.03 7.66 13.49
N THR A 153 -10.96 7.33 14.39
CA THR A 153 -11.70 6.05 14.36
C THR A 153 -13.06 6.24 13.69
N VAL A 154 -13.18 5.85 12.42
CA VAL A 154 -14.46 5.84 11.68
C VAL A 154 -15.01 4.41 11.54
N LYS A 155 -16.34 4.28 11.46
CA LYS A 155 -17.02 2.99 11.27
C LYS A 155 -18.12 3.02 10.21
N TYR A 156 -18.22 1.94 9.44
CA TYR A 156 -19.28 1.71 8.45
C TYR A 156 -19.70 0.24 8.41
N ASP A 157 -20.99 -0.01 8.25
CA ASP A 157 -21.54 -1.37 8.33
C ASP A 157 -21.36 -2.17 7.04
N VAL A 158 -20.97 -1.51 5.94
CA VAL A 158 -20.52 -2.13 4.68
C VAL A 158 -19.10 -2.73 4.78
N ILE A 159 -18.40 -2.54 5.90
CA ILE A 159 -17.04 -3.06 6.13
C ILE A 159 -17.10 -4.25 7.09
N LYS A 160 -16.45 -5.37 6.73
CA LYS A 160 -16.57 -6.69 7.39
C LYS A 160 -16.34 -6.70 8.92
N ASP A 161 -15.41 -5.88 9.41
CA ASP A 161 -15.10 -5.69 10.85
C ASP A 161 -15.55 -4.30 11.36
N ARG A 162 -16.26 -3.55 10.50
CA ARG A 162 -16.82 -2.21 10.67
C ARG A 162 -15.82 -1.07 10.80
N TYR A 163 -14.50 -1.26 10.75
CA TYR A 163 -13.52 -0.16 10.87
C TYR A 163 -13.00 0.29 9.50
N LEU A 164 -13.07 1.59 9.19
CA LEU A 164 -12.50 2.11 7.94
C LEU A 164 -10.97 2.04 7.95
N TYR A 165 -10.35 2.64 8.97
CA TYR A 165 -8.90 2.79 9.02
C TYR A 165 -8.22 1.73 9.88
N ASN A 166 -7.20 1.11 9.30
CA ASN A 166 -6.19 0.32 9.96
C ASN A 166 -4.93 1.18 10.16
N ARG A 167 -4.18 0.86 11.22
CA ARG A 167 -2.79 1.32 11.35
C ARG A 167 -1.98 0.46 10.40
N CYS A 168 -1.92 0.90 9.15
CA CYS A 168 -1.36 0.11 8.07
C CYS A 168 0.15 0.20 8.15
N HIS A 169 0.80 -0.96 8.28
CA HIS A 169 2.25 -1.08 8.21
C HIS A 169 2.73 -0.69 6.79
N LEU A 170 3.85 0.01 6.66
CA LEU A 170 4.51 0.18 5.35
C LEU A 170 5.32 -1.08 5.02
N ILE A 171 6.13 -1.54 5.97
CA ILE A 171 6.75 -2.87 5.95
C ILE A 171 6.05 -3.71 7.02
N GLY A 172 5.27 -4.70 6.58
CA GLY A 172 4.48 -5.57 7.45
C GLY A 172 5.31 -6.27 8.52
N TYR A 173 4.70 -6.44 9.71
CA TYR A 173 5.31 -7.16 10.84
C TYR A 173 5.86 -8.54 10.46
N GLN A 174 5.21 -9.23 9.49
CA GLN A 174 5.65 -10.55 9.01
C GLN A 174 6.99 -10.53 8.25
N LEU A 175 7.41 -9.38 7.73
CA LEU A 175 8.63 -9.22 6.95
C LEU A 175 9.83 -8.82 7.83
N ALA A 176 9.61 -7.89 8.77
CA ALA A 176 10.69 -7.21 9.49
C ALA A 176 10.50 -7.14 11.02
N GLY A 177 9.46 -7.77 11.59
CA GLY A 177 9.23 -7.82 13.04
C GLY A 177 8.91 -6.48 13.73
N GLU A 178 9.02 -5.35 13.05
CA GLU A 178 8.76 -4.04 13.63
C GLU A 178 7.27 -3.85 13.97
N ASN A 179 6.98 -3.64 15.26
CA ASN A 179 5.63 -3.74 15.78
C ASN A 179 4.91 -2.39 15.84
N ALA A 180 5.41 -1.46 16.66
CA ALA A 180 4.72 -0.21 17.00
C ALA A 180 5.54 1.05 16.64
N ASN A 181 6.40 0.95 15.64
CA ASN A 181 7.20 2.06 15.14
C ASN A 181 6.30 3.13 14.48
N PRO A 182 6.26 4.38 14.99
CA PRO A 182 5.42 5.45 14.42
C PRO A 182 5.88 5.89 13.02
N LYS A 183 7.10 5.57 12.59
CA LYS A 183 7.64 5.83 11.23
C LYS A 183 7.26 4.74 10.20
N ASN A 184 6.62 3.66 10.64
CA ASN A 184 6.24 2.51 9.81
C ASN A 184 4.71 2.32 9.76
N LEU A 185 3.92 3.34 10.14
CA LEU A 185 2.46 3.21 10.32
C LEU A 185 1.72 4.40 9.74
N ILE A 186 0.88 4.16 8.74
CA ILE A 186 -0.01 5.18 8.12
C ILE A 186 -1.49 4.95 8.45
N THR A 187 -2.30 5.98 8.26
CA THR A 187 -3.76 5.88 8.21
C THR A 187 -4.15 5.25 6.86
N GLY A 188 -4.16 3.92 6.80
CA GLY A 188 -4.55 3.15 5.62
C GLY A 188 -5.96 2.58 5.77
N THR A 189 -6.71 2.46 4.69
CA THR A 189 -8.02 1.77 4.73
C THR A 189 -7.84 0.28 5.02
N ARG A 190 -8.91 -0.36 5.49
CA ARG A 190 -8.98 -1.82 5.60
C ARG A 190 -8.73 -2.50 4.25
N TYR A 191 -9.30 -1.96 3.18
CA TYR A 191 -9.13 -2.46 1.82
C TYR A 191 -7.68 -2.36 1.34
N LEU A 192 -6.98 -1.23 1.54
CA LEU A 192 -5.54 -1.11 1.27
C LEU A 192 -4.74 -2.15 2.04
N ASN A 193 -4.97 -2.26 3.35
CA ASN A 193 -4.21 -3.15 4.23
C ASN A 193 -4.39 -4.64 3.87
N VAL A 194 -5.58 -5.06 3.42
CA VAL A 194 -5.91 -6.50 3.28
C VAL A 194 -5.99 -6.96 1.83
N GLU A 195 -6.55 -6.15 0.92
CA GLU A 195 -6.71 -6.52 -0.49
C GLU A 195 -5.63 -5.86 -1.38
N GLY A 196 -5.05 -4.73 -0.93
CA GLY A 196 -3.98 -4.02 -1.63
C GLY A 196 -2.57 -4.54 -1.31
N MET A 197 -2.13 -4.43 -0.06
CA MET A 197 -0.73 -4.68 0.34
C MET A 197 -0.44 -6.15 0.67
N LEU A 198 -1.33 -6.82 1.42
CA LEU A 198 -1.09 -8.15 1.97
C LEU A 198 -0.72 -9.23 0.93
N PRO A 199 -1.27 -9.28 -0.30
CA PRO A 199 -0.81 -10.23 -1.32
C PRO A 199 0.68 -10.10 -1.63
N PHE A 200 1.20 -8.88 -1.74
CA PHE A 200 2.61 -8.60 -2.01
C PHE A 200 3.51 -8.90 -0.82
N GLU A 201 3.06 -8.60 0.40
CA GLU A 201 3.76 -9.03 1.62
C GLU A 201 3.89 -10.55 1.68
N ASN A 202 2.81 -11.28 1.38
CA ASN A 202 2.81 -12.75 1.43
C ASN A 202 3.76 -13.34 0.38
N LEU A 203 3.80 -12.81 -0.86
CA LEU A 203 4.76 -13.25 -1.88
C LEU A 203 6.22 -13.10 -1.41
N VAL A 204 6.56 -11.95 -0.82
CA VAL A 204 7.91 -11.71 -0.27
C VAL A 204 8.19 -12.61 0.93
N ALA A 205 7.23 -12.75 1.84
CA ALA A 205 7.34 -13.62 3.01
C ALA A 205 7.58 -15.07 2.60
N ASP A 206 6.79 -15.61 1.67
CA ASP A 206 6.91 -16.98 1.18
C ASP A 206 8.21 -17.22 0.41
N TYR A 207 8.65 -16.28 -0.44
CA TYR A 207 9.94 -16.42 -1.12
C TYR A 207 11.09 -16.51 -0.12
N VAL A 208 11.19 -15.56 0.82
CA VAL A 208 12.22 -15.56 1.87
C VAL A 208 12.08 -16.79 2.77
N ASN A 209 10.85 -17.23 3.05
CA ASN A 209 10.60 -18.40 3.89
C ASN A 209 11.08 -19.72 3.28
N ASN A 210 10.88 -19.89 1.97
CA ASN A 210 11.19 -21.12 1.24
C ASN A 210 12.65 -21.19 0.74
N THR A 211 13.31 -20.04 0.54
CA THR A 211 14.68 -19.98 -0.01
C THR A 211 15.75 -19.64 1.03
N GLY A 212 15.43 -18.80 2.02
CA GLY A 212 16.43 -18.16 2.88
C GLY A 212 17.15 -16.96 2.24
N ASN A 213 16.80 -16.60 1.00
CA ASN A 213 17.37 -15.50 0.24
C ASN A 213 16.88 -14.12 0.74
N HIS A 214 17.43 -13.05 0.18
CA HIS A 214 17.10 -11.66 0.45
C HIS A 214 16.14 -11.06 -0.59
N VAL A 215 15.32 -10.09 -0.17
CA VAL A 215 14.49 -9.26 -1.05
C VAL A 215 14.64 -7.79 -0.64
N LEU A 216 15.17 -6.97 -1.55
CA LEU A 216 15.06 -5.51 -1.44
C LEU A 216 13.58 -5.13 -1.52
N TYR A 217 13.08 -4.44 -0.51
CA TYR A 217 11.67 -4.11 -0.35
C TYR A 217 11.52 -2.66 0.10
N ARG A 218 10.91 -1.83 -0.75
CA ARG A 218 10.76 -0.39 -0.52
C ARG A 218 9.30 0.01 -0.65
N VAL A 219 8.79 0.73 0.33
CA VAL A 219 7.40 1.19 0.39
C VAL A 219 7.36 2.70 0.62
N THR A 220 6.78 3.39 -0.35
CA THR A 220 6.68 4.86 -0.39
C THR A 220 5.21 5.26 -0.29
N PRO A 221 4.73 5.80 0.85
CA PRO A 221 3.40 6.39 0.93
C PRO A 221 3.34 7.68 0.10
N MET A 222 2.31 7.78 -0.75
CA MET A 222 2.16 8.83 -1.75
C MET A 222 1.08 9.82 -1.31
N PHE A 223 1.45 11.08 -1.09
CA PHE A 223 0.54 12.14 -0.63
C PHE A 223 0.41 13.25 -1.67
N SER A 224 -0.83 13.62 -2.02
CA SER A 224 -1.10 14.86 -2.76
C SER A 224 -0.92 16.08 -1.85
N GLY A 225 0.05 16.94 -2.15
CA GLY A 225 0.25 18.22 -1.44
C GLY A 225 0.42 18.08 0.08
N SER A 226 -0.37 18.83 0.84
CA SER A 226 -0.39 18.84 2.31
C SER A 226 -1.29 17.77 2.95
N ASN A 227 -1.87 16.85 2.17
CA ASN A 227 -2.81 15.85 2.68
C ASN A 227 -2.18 14.99 3.79
N LEU A 228 -2.90 14.79 4.90
CA LEU A 228 -2.45 13.99 6.04
C LEU A 228 -2.66 12.48 5.84
N VAL A 229 -3.55 12.07 4.94
CA VAL A 229 -3.76 10.68 4.54
C VAL A 229 -3.19 10.46 3.14
N ALA A 230 -2.41 9.39 2.97
CA ALA A 230 -1.83 9.05 1.68
C ALA A 230 -2.92 8.63 0.67
N ASN A 231 -2.75 8.97 -0.60
CA ASN A 231 -3.60 8.51 -1.70
C ASN A 231 -3.38 7.01 -2.00
N GLY A 232 -2.26 6.45 -1.57
CA GLY A 232 -1.85 5.06 -1.77
C GLY A 232 -0.41 4.84 -1.32
N VAL A 233 0.10 3.64 -1.55
CA VAL A 233 1.53 3.32 -1.38
C VAL A 233 2.10 2.72 -2.65
N LEU A 234 3.29 3.15 -3.04
CA LEU A 234 4.12 2.45 -4.00
C LEU A 234 4.88 1.33 -3.28
N ILE A 235 4.85 0.10 -3.79
CA ILE A 235 5.59 -1.06 -3.28
C ILE A 235 6.51 -1.58 -4.37
N GLU A 236 7.81 -1.61 -4.08
CA GLU A 236 8.86 -2.12 -4.95
C GLU A 236 9.53 -3.32 -4.29
N ALA A 237 9.66 -4.43 -5.02
CA ALA A 237 10.33 -5.64 -4.52
C ALA A 237 11.24 -6.28 -5.58
N LYS A 238 12.47 -6.63 -5.19
CA LYS A 238 13.42 -7.39 -6.02
C LYS A 238 14.21 -8.41 -5.18
N SER A 239 14.15 -9.68 -5.53
CA SER A 239 14.99 -10.72 -4.93
C SER A 239 16.45 -10.58 -5.35
N VAL A 240 17.38 -10.76 -4.39
CA VAL A 240 18.79 -10.39 -4.58
C VAL A 240 19.58 -11.50 -5.27
N GLU A 241 19.63 -12.69 -4.69
CA GLU A 241 20.51 -13.78 -5.09
C GLU A 241 20.18 -14.39 -6.47
N ASP A 242 18.94 -14.22 -6.94
CA ASP A 242 18.50 -14.60 -8.29
C ASP A 242 18.17 -13.40 -9.21
N ASN A 243 18.56 -12.18 -8.79
CA ASN A 243 18.40 -10.93 -9.53
C ASN A 243 16.97 -10.68 -10.06
N GLY A 244 15.96 -10.87 -9.21
CA GLY A 244 14.55 -10.74 -9.57
C GLY A 244 13.94 -11.97 -10.25
N GLY A 245 14.64 -13.11 -10.27
CA GLY A 245 14.10 -14.38 -10.76
C GLY A 245 13.01 -14.97 -9.87
N GLY A 246 13.02 -14.62 -8.59
CA GLY A 246 12.06 -15.05 -7.57
C GLY A 246 10.95 -14.04 -7.30
N ILE A 247 11.33 -12.80 -7.00
CA ILE A 247 10.45 -11.66 -6.72
C ILE A 247 10.88 -10.49 -7.58
N LEU A 248 9.97 -9.97 -8.41
CA LEU A 248 10.14 -8.74 -9.16
C LEU A 248 8.77 -8.08 -9.36
N PHE A 249 8.50 -6.99 -8.64
CA PHE A 249 7.28 -6.20 -8.85
C PHE A 249 7.43 -4.73 -8.45
N ASN A 250 6.67 -3.87 -9.10
CA ASN A 250 6.54 -2.45 -8.81
C ASN A 250 5.07 -2.04 -8.99
N VAL A 251 4.38 -1.84 -7.87
CA VAL A 251 2.92 -1.71 -7.82
C VAL A 251 2.49 -0.55 -6.96
N TYR A 252 1.45 0.16 -7.38
CA TYR A 252 0.77 1.17 -6.58
C TYR A 252 -0.51 0.58 -6.00
N CYS A 253 -0.64 0.57 -4.67
CA CYS A 253 -1.83 0.11 -3.96
C CYS A 253 -2.66 1.31 -3.49
N TYR A 254 -3.94 1.37 -3.87
CA TYR A 254 -4.81 2.52 -3.65
C TYR A 254 -5.33 2.61 -2.21
N ASN A 255 -5.22 3.77 -1.56
CA ASN A 255 -5.76 3.99 -0.21
C ASN A 255 -7.25 4.35 -0.24
N VAL A 256 -8.04 3.51 -0.91
CA VAL A 256 -9.49 3.66 -1.11
C VAL A 256 -10.25 2.61 -0.30
N GLN A 257 -11.56 2.75 -0.17
CA GLN A 257 -12.44 1.72 0.39
C GLN A 257 -13.72 1.69 -0.45
N PRO A 258 -14.05 0.58 -1.13
CA PRO A 258 -15.30 0.45 -1.87
C PRO A 258 -16.52 0.83 -1.02
N GLY A 259 -17.38 1.71 -1.55
CA GLY A 259 -18.55 2.26 -0.87
C GLY A 259 -18.29 3.41 0.12
N VAL A 260 -17.06 3.91 0.23
CA VAL A 260 -16.69 4.99 1.18
C VAL A 260 -15.81 6.04 0.49
N GLY A 261 -16.30 7.29 0.44
CA GLY A 261 -15.53 8.45 0.05
C GLY A 261 -14.64 8.95 1.18
N ILE A 262 -13.45 9.47 0.85
CA ILE A 262 -12.40 9.87 1.80
C ILE A 262 -11.91 11.28 1.46
N ASN A 263 -11.89 12.18 2.45
CA ASN A 263 -11.10 13.40 2.40
C ASN A 263 -9.66 13.10 2.81
N TYR A 264 -8.75 13.04 1.84
CA TYR A 264 -7.33 12.79 2.08
C TYR A 264 -6.64 13.92 2.88
N GLU A 265 -7.21 15.13 2.91
CA GLU A 265 -6.65 16.26 3.65
C GLU A 265 -6.52 15.94 5.15
N ASN A 266 -7.59 15.43 5.76
CA ASN A 266 -7.72 15.26 7.21
C ASN A 266 -8.14 13.84 7.65
N GLY A 267 -8.57 12.98 6.73
CA GLY A 267 -9.06 11.62 6.98
C GLY A 267 -10.58 11.50 7.16
N ASP A 268 -11.35 12.58 7.07
CA ASP A 268 -12.82 12.50 7.15
C ASP A 268 -13.38 11.62 6.02
N SER A 269 -14.55 11.04 6.22
CA SER A 269 -15.15 10.10 5.25
C SER A 269 -16.67 10.08 5.30
N TRP A 270 -17.28 9.58 4.23
CA TRP A 270 -18.73 9.42 4.07
C TRP A 270 -19.04 8.12 3.32
N LEU A 271 -20.23 7.56 3.52
CA LEU A 271 -20.72 6.51 2.62
C LEU A 271 -20.90 7.12 1.23
N ASP A 272 -20.29 6.52 0.21
CA ASP A 272 -20.54 6.90 -1.17
C ASP A 272 -21.94 6.43 -1.58
N GLY A 273 -22.73 7.30 -2.21
CA GLY A 273 -24.06 6.95 -2.70
C GLY A 273 -24.05 5.90 -3.81
N THR A 274 -22.88 5.64 -4.41
CA THR A 274 -22.65 4.65 -5.48
C THR A 274 -22.39 3.23 -4.95
N VAL A 275 -23.05 2.82 -3.85
CA VAL A 275 -22.93 1.46 -3.30
C VAL A 275 -23.29 0.43 -4.38
N PRO A 276 -22.36 -0.47 -4.79
CA PRO A 276 -22.72 -1.63 -5.58
C PRO A 276 -23.52 -2.55 -4.66
N GLN A 277 -24.84 -2.59 -4.80
CA GLN A 277 -25.64 -3.49 -4.00
C GLN A 277 -25.34 -4.94 -4.39
N GLU A 278 -24.74 -5.69 -3.47
CA GLU A 278 -24.93 -7.13 -3.44
C GLU A 278 -26.44 -7.38 -3.38
N GLN A 279 -26.98 -8.08 -4.38
CA GLN A 279 -28.42 -8.34 -4.46
C GLN A 279 -28.84 -9.20 -3.27
N SER A 280 -29.49 -8.58 -2.29
CA SER A 280 -30.09 -9.29 -1.17
C SER A 280 -31.18 -10.22 -1.70
N ALA A 281 -30.95 -11.54 -1.56
CA ALA A 281 -31.86 -12.55 -2.05
C ALA A 281 -33.24 -12.39 -1.37
N GLN A 282 -34.21 -11.89 -2.12
CA GLN A 282 -35.52 -11.52 -1.61
C GLN A 282 -36.34 -12.78 -1.26
N THR A 283 -36.27 -13.22 -0.01
CA THR A 283 -36.98 -14.40 0.50
C THR A 283 -38.48 -14.17 0.54
N GLY A 284 -39.16 -14.58 -0.54
CA GLY A 284 -40.61 -14.45 -0.70
C GLY A 284 -41.40 -15.34 0.27
N ALA A 285 -41.73 -14.80 1.45
CA ALA A 285 -42.68 -15.40 2.39
C ALA A 285 -44.10 -14.87 2.17
N ALA A 286 -44.83 -15.47 1.23
CA ALA A 286 -46.22 -15.09 0.95
C ALA A 286 -47.21 -15.86 1.85
N GLN A 287 -47.83 -15.17 2.82
CA GLN A 287 -49.13 -15.53 3.39
C GLN A 287 -50.02 -14.28 3.55
N ASN A 288 -51.34 -14.50 3.71
CA ASN A 288 -52.36 -13.63 3.14
C ASN A 288 -53.47 -13.23 4.13
N GLY A 289 -53.87 -11.95 4.08
CA GLY A 289 -55.15 -11.46 4.58
C GLY A 289 -55.23 -11.13 6.08
N GLY A 290 -55.81 -9.97 6.42
CA GLY A 290 -56.08 -9.60 7.82
C GLY A 290 -56.12 -8.10 8.11
N SER A 291 -57.05 -7.36 7.51
CA SER A 291 -57.26 -5.94 7.85
C SER A 291 -58.24 -5.77 9.02
N GLN A 292 -57.80 -5.18 10.14
CA GLN A 292 -58.60 -4.21 10.91
C GLN A 292 -57.78 -3.46 11.97
N SER A 293 -58.34 -2.36 12.47
CA SER A 293 -57.69 -1.36 13.33
C SER A 293 -58.53 -1.03 14.56
N SER A 294 -57.91 -0.96 15.75
CA SER A 294 -58.42 -0.15 16.88
C SER A 294 -57.41 0.02 18.02
N ASP A 295 -57.52 1.16 18.71
CA ASP A 295 -56.97 1.57 20.02
C ASP A 295 -56.79 0.48 21.11
N GLY A 296 -56.03 0.82 22.18
CA GLY A 296 -56.20 0.14 23.48
C GLY A 296 -55.07 0.14 24.51
N SER A 297 -54.69 1.31 25.03
CA SER A 297 -54.32 1.56 26.46
C SER A 297 -53.79 0.44 27.42
N GLN A 298 -52.60 0.69 28.00
CA GLN A 298 -52.37 0.80 29.47
C GLN A 298 -51.99 -0.42 30.39
N ALA A 299 -50.70 -0.41 30.81
CA ALA A 299 -50.13 -0.72 32.14
C ALA A 299 -50.16 -2.13 32.81
N GLY A 300 -49.15 -2.36 33.68
CA GLY A 300 -48.96 -3.56 34.52
C GLY A 300 -47.65 -4.32 34.17
N ALA A 301 -46.49 -4.25 34.82
CA ALA A 301 -46.03 -4.05 36.21
C ALA A 301 -45.59 -5.35 36.93
N SER A 302 -44.29 -5.39 37.30
CA SER A 302 -43.67 -6.15 38.42
C SER A 302 -43.31 -7.65 38.31
N ALA A 303 -41.98 -7.88 38.29
CA ALA A 303 -41.20 -8.77 39.19
C ALA A 303 -41.20 -10.31 39.02
N GLY A 304 -40.13 -10.95 39.54
CA GLY A 304 -39.79 -12.38 39.44
C GLY A 304 -38.64 -12.61 38.45
N ASP A 305 -37.36 -12.37 38.78
CA ASP A 305 -36.47 -13.06 39.75
C ASP A 305 -35.69 -14.25 39.11
N THR A 306 -34.64 -14.69 39.79
CA THR A 306 -33.45 -15.40 39.29
C THR A 306 -33.58 -16.93 39.26
N GLY A 307 -32.63 -17.62 38.59
CA GLY A 307 -32.27 -18.98 39.03
C GLY A 307 -31.67 -19.95 38.01
N SER A 308 -30.36 -20.18 38.14
CA SER A 308 -29.65 -21.46 37.92
C SER A 308 -29.85 -22.30 36.63
N SER A 309 -28.79 -22.31 35.83
CA SER A 309 -28.05 -23.50 35.38
C SER A 309 -28.57 -24.90 35.77
N GLY A 310 -28.61 -25.82 34.77
CA GLY A 310 -28.81 -27.27 34.99
C GLY A 310 -28.47 -28.13 33.77
N SER A 311 -27.27 -28.73 33.77
CA SER A 311 -26.92 -29.90 32.94
C SER A 311 -27.67 -31.15 33.50
N ILE A 312 -27.75 -32.34 32.90
CA ILE A 312 -26.86 -33.09 32.00
C ILE A 312 -27.67 -34.18 31.24
N THR A 313 -27.04 -34.81 30.23
CA THR A 313 -27.39 -36.12 29.60
C THR A 313 -28.70 -36.24 28.80
N GLY A 314 -28.77 -37.04 27.72
CA GLY A 314 -27.67 -37.75 27.04
C GLY A 314 -28.13 -38.83 26.04
N SER A 315 -27.16 -39.51 25.44
CA SER A 315 -27.24 -40.82 24.76
C SER A 315 -28.11 -41.01 23.50
N ALA A 316 -27.41 -41.31 22.39
CA ALA A 316 -27.67 -42.45 21.47
C ALA A 316 -28.98 -42.48 20.62
N ALA A 317 -29.08 -43.19 19.49
CA ALA A 317 -28.09 -43.69 18.51
C ALA A 317 -28.85 -44.19 17.25
N SER A 318 -28.12 -44.54 16.18
CA SER A 318 -28.62 -45.03 14.88
C SER A 318 -29.32 -43.95 14.02
N GLY A 319 -29.16 -43.91 12.69
CA GLY A 319 -28.28 -44.68 11.80
C GLY A 319 -29.05 -45.49 10.75
N SER A 320 -28.81 -45.18 9.47
CA SER A 320 -29.05 -46.05 8.31
C SER A 320 -28.53 -45.34 7.04
N ASP A 321 -27.86 -46.09 6.18
CA ASP A 321 -27.40 -45.61 4.86
C ASP A 321 -28.55 -45.55 3.85
N THR A 322 -28.48 -44.63 2.89
CA THR A 322 -28.78 -44.94 1.48
C THR A 322 -28.34 -43.81 0.54
N SER A 323 -27.49 -44.15 -0.45
CA SER A 323 -27.45 -43.41 -1.71
C SER A 323 -28.54 -43.96 -2.64
N PRO A 324 -29.06 -43.14 -3.56
CA PRO A 324 -28.84 -43.48 -4.96
C PRO A 324 -28.41 -42.27 -5.83
N ALA A 325 -28.18 -42.55 -7.11
CA ALA A 325 -27.45 -41.71 -8.04
C ALA A 325 -28.22 -40.50 -8.60
N GLU A 326 -27.42 -39.52 -9.05
CA GLU A 326 -27.58 -38.70 -10.26
C GLU A 326 -28.98 -38.27 -10.71
N ASN A 327 -29.20 -36.94 -10.71
CA ASN A 327 -29.69 -36.29 -11.92
C ASN A 327 -29.06 -34.90 -12.06
N SER A 328 -28.85 -34.44 -13.29
CA SER A 328 -28.12 -33.20 -13.59
C SER A 328 -29.06 -32.06 -13.96
N VAL A 329 -28.89 -30.92 -13.29
CA VAL A 329 -29.39 -29.61 -13.72
C VAL A 329 -28.35 -28.55 -13.38
N SER A 330 -27.95 -27.78 -14.37
CA SER A 330 -27.01 -26.67 -14.24
C SER A 330 -27.72 -25.43 -13.73
N ASP A 331 -27.29 -24.90 -12.58
CA ASP A 331 -27.76 -23.61 -12.08
C ASP A 331 -26.57 -22.65 -11.91
N SER A 332 -26.68 -21.46 -12.51
CA SER A 332 -25.54 -20.55 -12.75
C SER A 332 -25.23 -19.68 -11.54
N SER A 333 -24.81 -20.31 -10.45
CA SER A 333 -24.19 -19.61 -9.32
C SER A 333 -22.87 -18.92 -9.72
N ASN A 334 -22.55 -17.79 -9.08
CA ASN A 334 -21.42 -16.93 -9.44
C ASN A 334 -20.06 -17.52 -8.98
N SER A 335 -19.64 -18.61 -9.61
CA SER A 335 -18.39 -19.31 -9.29
C SER A 335 -17.17 -18.53 -9.79
N LYS A 336 -16.47 -17.85 -8.86
CA LYS A 336 -15.12 -17.31 -9.14
C LYS A 336 -14.23 -18.45 -9.64
N THR A 337 -13.73 -18.32 -10.86
CA THR A 337 -12.92 -19.36 -11.49
C THR A 337 -11.53 -19.37 -10.86
N MET A 338 -11.20 -20.44 -10.14
CA MET A 338 -9.87 -20.61 -9.54
C MET A 338 -8.86 -21.12 -10.57
N VAL A 339 -7.63 -20.63 -10.48
CA VAL A 339 -6.47 -21.06 -11.27
C VAL A 339 -5.24 -21.17 -10.37
N HIS A 340 -4.22 -21.87 -10.86
CA HIS A 340 -3.01 -22.18 -10.11
C HIS A 340 -1.82 -21.41 -10.67
N ILE A 341 -0.99 -20.82 -9.82
CA ILE A 341 0.23 -20.11 -10.22
C ILE A 341 1.47 -20.73 -9.57
N THR A 342 2.57 -20.76 -10.32
CA THR A 342 3.91 -20.99 -9.76
C THR A 342 4.48 -19.67 -9.28
N ALA A 343 5.12 -19.64 -8.12
CA ALA A 343 5.68 -18.43 -7.49
C ALA A 343 6.57 -17.55 -8.39
N THR A 344 7.21 -18.11 -9.43
CA THR A 344 8.14 -17.39 -10.32
C THR A 344 7.74 -17.42 -11.81
N GLY A 345 6.56 -17.95 -12.14
CA GLY A 345 6.15 -18.18 -13.52
C GLY A 345 5.23 -17.10 -14.04
N LYS A 346 5.53 -16.54 -15.22
CA LYS A 346 4.69 -15.56 -15.94
C LYS A 346 3.36 -16.15 -16.50
N LYS A 347 2.86 -17.24 -15.90
CA LYS A 347 1.76 -18.07 -16.38
C LYS A 347 0.89 -18.61 -15.24
N TYR A 348 -0.42 -18.69 -15.51
CA TYR A 348 -1.38 -19.41 -14.70
C TYR A 348 -1.79 -20.75 -15.34
N HIS A 349 -2.31 -21.66 -14.52
CA HIS A 349 -2.42 -23.09 -14.80
C HIS A 349 -3.74 -23.69 -14.27
N ARG A 350 -4.08 -24.88 -14.77
CA ARG A 350 -5.03 -25.79 -14.12
C ARG A 350 -4.31 -26.63 -13.06
N ALA A 351 -5.02 -27.02 -12.00
CA ALA A 351 -4.56 -27.96 -10.97
C ALA A 351 -3.79 -29.16 -11.56
N GLY A 352 -2.68 -29.55 -10.94
CA GLY A 352 -1.88 -30.71 -11.36
C GLY A 352 -1.08 -30.51 -12.65
N CYS A 353 -1.01 -29.31 -13.23
CA CYS A 353 -0.13 -29.00 -14.34
C CYS A 353 1.33 -29.34 -14.02
N ARG A 354 2.04 -30.00 -14.96
CA ARG A 354 3.41 -30.52 -14.78
C ARG A 354 4.49 -29.48 -14.39
N THR A 355 4.17 -28.19 -14.45
CA THR A 355 5.02 -27.05 -14.07
C THR A 355 4.87 -26.64 -12.61
N LEU A 356 3.73 -26.95 -11.96
CA LEU A 356 3.43 -26.62 -10.56
C LEU A 356 4.27 -27.43 -9.54
N LYS A 357 5.18 -28.29 -10.02
CA LYS A 357 6.03 -29.18 -9.19
C LYS A 357 6.95 -28.50 -8.18
N LYS A 358 7.16 -27.18 -8.27
CA LYS A 358 7.99 -26.39 -7.34
C LYS A 358 7.18 -25.48 -6.42
N SER A 359 6.01 -25.06 -6.86
CA SER A 359 5.09 -24.17 -6.14
C SER A 359 3.74 -24.22 -6.83
N ASP A 360 2.68 -24.26 -6.03
CA ASP A 360 1.30 -24.42 -6.48
C ASP A 360 0.41 -23.57 -5.56
N THR A 361 0.17 -22.32 -5.96
CA THR A 361 -0.67 -21.37 -5.23
C THR A 361 -1.99 -21.18 -5.97
N GLU A 362 -3.10 -21.43 -5.30
CA GLU A 362 -4.45 -21.22 -5.85
C GLU A 362 -4.86 -19.74 -5.72
N VAL A 363 -5.26 -19.14 -6.83
CA VAL A 363 -5.67 -17.72 -6.96
C VAL A 363 -6.89 -17.61 -7.87
N THR A 364 -7.56 -16.45 -7.87
CA THR A 364 -8.66 -16.24 -8.83
C THR A 364 -8.14 -15.94 -10.25
N LEU A 365 -8.91 -16.28 -11.28
CA LEU A 365 -8.55 -16.02 -12.68
C LEU A 365 -8.33 -14.52 -12.96
N ASP A 366 -9.12 -13.64 -12.34
CA ASP A 366 -9.01 -12.19 -12.56
C ASP A 366 -7.82 -11.57 -11.82
N GLU A 367 -7.43 -12.15 -10.68
CA GLU A 367 -6.20 -11.84 -9.94
C GLU A 367 -4.95 -12.30 -10.72
N ALA A 368 -4.97 -13.51 -11.29
CA ALA A 368 -3.91 -13.97 -12.18
C ALA A 368 -3.75 -13.05 -13.42
N LYS A 369 -4.86 -12.52 -13.95
CA LYS A 369 -4.85 -11.50 -15.02
C LYS A 369 -4.32 -10.14 -14.53
N SER A 370 -4.68 -9.67 -13.34
CA SER A 370 -4.17 -8.39 -12.80
C SER A 370 -2.69 -8.45 -12.42
N MET A 371 -2.18 -9.65 -12.09
CA MET A 371 -0.75 -9.95 -11.97
C MET A 371 -0.02 -10.03 -13.34
N GLY A 372 -0.72 -9.81 -14.47
CA GLY A 372 -0.13 -9.85 -15.81
C GLY A 372 0.24 -11.26 -16.31
N LEU A 373 -0.30 -12.31 -15.70
CA LEU A 373 0.06 -13.70 -16.03
C LEU A 373 -0.71 -14.21 -17.25
N SER A 374 -0.05 -15.01 -18.08
CA SER A 374 -0.61 -15.57 -19.32
C SER A 374 -1.15 -17.00 -19.16
N PRO A 375 -2.13 -17.47 -19.95
CA PRO A 375 -2.61 -18.85 -19.86
C PRO A 375 -1.52 -19.85 -20.27
N CYS A 376 -1.34 -20.91 -19.47
CA CYS A 376 -0.38 -21.96 -19.81
C CYS A 376 -0.90 -22.92 -20.88
N GLY A 377 -0.45 -22.72 -22.12
CA GLY A 377 -0.69 -23.59 -23.29
C GLY A 377 -0.19 -25.05 -23.21
N ILE A 378 0.15 -25.55 -22.02
CA ILE A 378 0.42 -26.98 -21.74
C ILE A 378 -0.81 -27.64 -21.08
N CYS A 379 -1.55 -26.90 -20.24
CA CYS A 379 -2.69 -27.42 -19.47
C CYS A 379 -4.01 -26.71 -19.79
N ASN A 380 -3.99 -25.69 -20.67
CA ASN A 380 -5.14 -24.95 -21.17
C ASN A 380 -6.15 -24.62 -20.05
N PRO A 381 -5.74 -23.74 -19.10
CA PRO A 381 -6.65 -23.25 -18.05
C PRO A 381 -7.81 -22.46 -18.67
N PRO A 382 -8.90 -22.24 -17.90
CA PRO A 382 -9.92 -21.24 -18.23
C PRO A 382 -9.29 -19.87 -18.52
N GLN A 383 -9.89 -19.08 -19.41
CA GLN A 383 -9.41 -17.74 -19.83
C GLN A 383 -10.49 -16.70 -19.61
#